data_AF-A0A7W9J7W7-F1
#
_entry.id   AF-A0A7W9J7W7-F1
#
_cell.length_a   1.000
_cell.length_b   1.000
_cell.length_c   1.000
_cell.angle_alpha   90.00
_cell.angle_beta   90.00
_cell.angle_gamma   90.00
#
_symmetry.space_group_name_H-M   'P 1'
#
loop_
_entity.id
_entity.type
_entity.pdbx_description
1 polymer ?
#
loop_
_entity_poly.entity_id
_entity_poly.type
_entity_poly.pdbx_seq_one_letter_code
_entity_poly.pdbx_strand_id
1 'polypeptide(L)'
;MDRLTARGWSTESAHHSYTEGSRYKGLHIFLRAHGELIEVQVHSRESIAVKEETTAAYEIERDHRQPQHLRDEMLTFAVGCSAELTQPAGIETLTNLGGVPVERRSYGRERGTTPRASKELPPTTETERGQEPQERWRDDGRDGLAR
;
A
#
# COMPACT_ATOMS: atom_id res chain seq x y z
N MET A 1 -16.11 -18.54 -7.44
CA MET A 1 -15.39 -19.06 -6.26
C MET A 1 -15.54 -20.57 -6.15
N ASP A 2 -16.74 -21.13 -6.26
CA ASP A 2 -17.02 -22.57 -6.12
C ASP A 2 -16.11 -23.48 -6.97
N ARG A 3 -15.83 -23.09 -8.21
CA ARG A 3 -14.91 -23.85 -9.10
C ARG A 3 -13.46 -23.85 -8.60
N LEU A 4 -13.00 -22.78 -7.95
CA LEU A 4 -11.67 -22.73 -7.33
C LEU A 4 -11.66 -23.60 -6.07
N THR A 5 -12.70 -23.51 -5.25
CA THR A 5 -12.87 -24.36 -4.06
C THR A 5 -12.91 -25.84 -4.38
N ALA A 6 -13.64 -26.25 -5.43
CA ALA A 6 -13.65 -27.62 -5.92
C ALA A 6 -12.28 -28.12 -6.39
N ARG A 7 -11.32 -27.23 -6.62
CA ARG A 7 -9.94 -27.54 -7.02
C ARG A 7 -8.94 -27.40 -5.87
N GLY A 8 -9.42 -27.33 -4.63
CA GLY A 8 -8.57 -27.25 -3.44
C GLY A 8 -8.06 -25.85 -3.10
N TRP A 9 -8.66 -24.80 -3.67
CA TRP A 9 -8.34 -23.41 -3.30
C TRP A 9 -9.26 -22.95 -2.16
N SER A 10 -8.72 -22.23 -1.19
CA SER A 10 -9.53 -21.57 -0.14
C SER A 10 -9.38 -20.05 -0.24
N THR A 11 -10.41 -19.32 0.17
CA THR A 11 -10.33 -17.85 0.32
C THR A 11 -9.95 -17.53 1.75
N GLU A 12 -8.89 -16.77 1.96
CA GLU A 12 -8.42 -16.38 3.30
C GLU A 12 -9.00 -15.04 3.73
N SER A 13 -9.00 -14.07 2.82
CA SER A 13 -9.59 -12.76 3.05
C SER A 13 -9.98 -12.12 1.73
N ALA A 14 -10.95 -11.22 1.78
CA ALA A 14 -11.36 -10.41 0.66
C ALA A 14 -11.65 -8.99 1.15
N HIS A 15 -11.28 -8.00 0.35
CA HIS A 15 -11.62 -6.61 0.64
C HIS A 15 -11.76 -5.79 -0.63
N HIS A 16 -12.55 -4.73 -0.60
CA HIS A 16 -12.61 -3.76 -1.69
C HIS A 16 -12.37 -2.34 -1.19
N SER A 17 -11.88 -1.49 -2.08
CA SER A 17 -11.58 -0.09 -1.78
C SER A 17 -12.44 0.92 -2.53
N TYR A 18 -13.57 0.47 -3.08
CA TYR A 18 -14.65 1.32 -3.61
C TYR A 18 -15.38 2.11 -2.52
N THR A 19 -14.64 2.84 -1.69
CA THR A 19 -15.17 3.70 -0.62
C THR A 19 -14.86 5.16 -0.91
N GLU A 20 -15.69 6.09 -0.43
CA GLU A 20 -15.42 7.53 -0.55
C GLU A 20 -14.05 7.88 0.07
N GLY A 21 -13.34 8.83 -0.56
CA GLY A 21 -12.03 9.29 -0.09
C GLY A 21 -10.85 8.33 -0.28
N SER A 22 -11.10 7.10 -0.75
CA SER A 22 -10.01 6.19 -1.12
C SER A 22 -9.35 6.63 -2.42
N ARG A 23 -8.04 6.82 -2.40
CA ARG A 23 -7.16 7.15 -3.55
C ARG A 23 -6.95 6.00 -4.53
N TYR A 24 -7.51 4.85 -4.22
CA TYR A 24 -7.32 3.61 -4.95
C TYR A 24 -8.58 2.77 -4.90
N LYS A 25 -8.98 2.18 -6.03
CA LYS A 25 -10.21 1.40 -6.18
C LYS A 25 -9.93 0.02 -6.79
N GLY A 26 -10.20 -1.04 -6.04
CA GLY A 26 -10.13 -2.42 -6.51
C GLY A 26 -10.79 -3.40 -5.55
N LEU A 27 -10.99 -4.65 -6.01
CA LEU A 27 -11.34 -5.80 -5.19
C LEU A 27 -10.11 -6.70 -5.08
N HIS A 28 -9.72 -7.03 -3.85
CA HIS A 28 -8.56 -7.83 -3.51
C HIS A 28 -9.04 -9.12 -2.87
N ILE A 29 -8.53 -10.25 -3.36
CA ILE A 29 -8.90 -11.58 -2.89
C ILE A 29 -7.61 -12.33 -2.60
N PHE A 30 -7.44 -12.77 -1.36
CA PHE A 30 -6.31 -13.59 -0.95
C PHE A 30 -6.76 -15.05 -0.92
N LEU A 31 -6.12 -15.88 -1.75
CA LEU A 31 -6.43 -17.28 -1.94
C LEU A 31 -5.26 -18.14 -1.48
N ARG A 32 -5.53 -19.28 -0.84
CA ARG A 32 -4.51 -20.30 -0.57
C ARG A 32 -4.71 -21.50 -1.48
N ALA A 33 -3.63 -21.97 -2.11
CA ALA A 33 -3.62 -23.21 -2.89
C ALA A 33 -2.22 -23.85 -2.82
N HIS A 34 -2.17 -25.16 -2.59
CA HIS A 34 -0.91 -25.92 -2.50
C HIS A 34 0.12 -25.34 -1.51
N GLY A 35 -0.36 -24.75 -0.40
CA GLY A 35 0.48 -24.10 0.61
C GLY A 35 0.78 -22.63 0.33
N GLU A 36 0.62 -22.18 -0.92
CA GLU A 36 0.95 -20.82 -1.36
C GLU A 36 -0.20 -19.83 -1.16
N LEU A 37 0.15 -18.58 -0.82
CA LEU A 37 -0.78 -17.47 -0.75
C LEU A 37 -0.69 -16.63 -2.03
N ILE A 38 -1.82 -16.48 -2.71
CA ILE A 38 -1.94 -15.76 -3.99
C ILE A 38 -2.93 -14.62 -3.80
N GLU A 39 -2.54 -13.42 -4.22
CA GLU A 39 -3.45 -12.28 -4.32
C GLU A 39 -4.00 -12.16 -5.74
N VAL A 40 -5.32 -12.11 -5.86
CA VAL A 40 -6.02 -11.76 -7.11
C VAL A 40 -6.63 -10.38 -6.94
N GLN A 41 -6.19 -9.43 -7.77
CA GLN A 41 -6.74 -8.09 -7.83
C GLN A 41 -7.65 -7.94 -9.04
N VAL A 42 -8.86 -7.44 -8.82
CA VAL A 42 -9.86 -7.18 -9.86
C VAL A 42 -10.14 -5.69 -9.92
N HIS A 43 -10.04 -5.14 -11.14
CA HIS A 43 -10.25 -3.73 -11.44
C HIS A 43 -11.25 -3.56 -12.60
N SER A 44 -11.96 -2.43 -12.60
CA SER A 44 -12.56 -1.94 -13.84
C SER A 44 -11.46 -1.39 -14.75
N ARG A 45 -11.74 -1.26 -16.05
CA ARG A 45 -10.80 -0.62 -16.99
C ARG A 45 -10.47 0.82 -16.57
N GLU A 46 -11.47 1.53 -16.06
CA GLU A 46 -11.32 2.90 -15.56
C GLU A 46 -10.44 2.94 -14.31
N SER A 47 -10.67 2.04 -13.34
CA SER A 47 -9.91 2.06 -12.09
C SER A 47 -8.47 1.60 -12.25
N ILE A 48 -8.17 0.69 -13.19
CA ILE A 48 -6.78 0.33 -13.49
C ILE A 48 -6.06 1.47 -14.21
N ALA A 49 -6.71 2.19 -15.13
CA ALA A 49 -6.10 3.34 -15.81
C ALA A 49 -5.74 4.45 -14.80
N VAL A 50 -6.66 4.78 -13.89
CA VAL A 50 -6.38 5.77 -12.82
C VAL A 50 -5.28 5.28 -11.88
N LYS A 51 -5.22 3.97 -11.54
CA LYS A 51 -4.11 3.40 -10.74
C LYS A 51 -2.76 3.62 -11.43
N GLU A 52 -2.68 3.36 -12.73
CA GLU A 52 -1.46 3.51 -13.51
C GLU A 52 -1.05 5.00 -13.59
N GLU A 53 -1.99 5.90 -13.90
CA GLU A 53 -1.75 7.35 -13.97
C GLU A 53 -1.28 7.93 -12.63
N THR A 54 -1.88 7.48 -11.52
CA THR A 54 -1.57 7.98 -10.17
C THR A 54 -0.39 7.27 -9.49
N THR A 55 0.28 6.32 -10.17
CA THR A 55 1.37 5.53 -9.57
C THR A 55 2.53 6.42 -9.11
N ALA A 56 2.94 7.42 -9.91
CA ALA A 56 4.02 8.33 -9.52
C ALA A 56 3.62 9.19 -8.30
N ALA A 57 2.37 9.65 -8.23
CA ALA A 57 1.85 10.39 -7.08
C ALA A 57 1.83 9.51 -5.82
N TYR A 58 1.46 8.23 -5.94
CA TYR A 58 1.55 7.25 -4.86
C TYR A 58 2.99 7.09 -4.34
N GLU A 59 3.97 7.00 -5.25
CA GLU A 59 5.38 6.83 -4.87
C GLU A 59 5.94 8.04 -4.11
N ILE A 60 5.50 9.25 -4.48
CA ILE A 60 5.85 10.48 -3.76
C ILE A 60 5.14 10.52 -2.40
N GLU A 61 3.83 10.24 -2.36
CA GLU A 61 3.03 10.26 -1.13
C GLU A 61 3.57 9.28 -0.07
N ARG A 62 4.01 8.09 -0.48
CA ARG A 62 4.50 7.07 0.45
C ARG A 62 5.92 7.34 0.96
N ASP A 63 6.72 8.15 0.26
CA ASP A 63 8.12 8.39 0.61
C ASP A 63 8.23 9.43 1.72
N HIS A 64 8.62 8.97 2.92
CA HIS A 64 8.77 9.83 4.10
C HIS A 64 9.92 10.83 4.01
N ARG A 65 10.79 10.71 3.01
CA ARG A 65 11.84 11.70 2.73
C ARG A 65 11.31 12.91 1.97
N GLN A 66 10.12 12.82 1.38
CA GLN A 66 9.48 13.92 0.68
C GLN A 66 8.87 14.92 1.68
N PRO A 67 8.89 16.23 1.37
CA PRO A 67 8.23 17.23 2.19
C PRO A 67 6.75 16.90 2.40
N GLN A 68 6.24 17.12 3.62
CA GLN A 68 4.86 16.74 3.94
C GLN A 68 3.81 17.43 3.06
N HIS A 69 4.01 18.70 2.70
CA HIS A 69 3.09 19.42 1.81
C HIS A 69 2.98 18.74 0.43
N LEU A 70 4.10 18.24 -0.11
CA LEU A 70 4.13 17.55 -1.40
C LEU A 70 3.42 16.20 -1.32
N ARG A 71 3.63 15.46 -0.23
CA ARG A 71 2.91 14.20 0.02
C ARG A 71 1.39 14.42 0.09
N ASP A 72 0.97 15.51 0.72
CA ASP A 72 -0.44 15.87 0.88
C ASP A 72 -1.09 16.33 -0.43
N GLU A 73 -0.33 17.04 -1.26
CA GLU A 73 -0.73 17.40 -2.62
C GLU A 73 -0.94 16.15 -3.48
N MET A 74 0.02 15.21 -3.47
CA MET A 74 -0.08 13.98 -4.23
C MET A 74 -1.20 13.05 -3.75
N LEU A 75 -1.46 13.02 -2.43
CA LEU A 75 -2.63 12.34 -1.89
C LEU A 75 -3.92 12.97 -2.41
N THR A 76 -4.05 14.29 -2.33
CA THR A 76 -5.22 15.03 -2.80
C THR A 76 -5.47 14.77 -4.28
N PHE A 77 -4.43 14.81 -5.10
CA PHE A 77 -4.47 14.50 -6.52
C PHE A 77 -5.02 13.09 -6.76
N ALA A 78 -4.42 12.06 -6.15
CA ALA A 78 -4.84 10.66 -6.36
C ALA A 78 -6.26 10.38 -5.85
N VAL A 79 -6.68 10.99 -4.73
CA VAL A 79 -8.07 10.93 -4.25
C VAL A 79 -9.02 11.59 -5.24
N GLY A 80 -8.65 12.76 -5.79
CA GLY A 80 -9.43 13.47 -6.80
C GLY A 80 -9.68 12.62 -8.04
N CYS A 81 -8.63 12.07 -8.64
CA CYS A 81 -8.74 11.18 -9.80
C CYS A 81 -9.63 9.95 -9.52
N SER A 82 -9.56 9.42 -8.30
CA SER A 82 -10.34 8.23 -7.92
C SER A 82 -11.80 8.53 -7.53
N ALA A 83 -12.14 9.79 -7.25
CA ALA A 83 -13.48 10.18 -6.80
C ALA A 83 -14.51 10.14 -7.93
N GLU A 84 -14.07 10.34 -9.17
CA GLU A 84 -14.94 10.38 -10.36
C GLU A 84 -15.24 9.00 -10.93
N LEU A 85 -14.56 7.96 -10.43
CA LEU A 85 -14.67 6.59 -10.92
C LEU A 85 -16.06 6.01 -10.73
N THR A 86 -16.57 5.35 -11.77
CA THR A 86 -17.84 4.62 -11.68
C THR A 86 -17.68 3.41 -10.77
N GLN A 87 -18.55 3.29 -9.76
CA GLN A 87 -18.58 2.10 -8.91
C GLN A 87 -19.15 0.89 -9.69
N PRO A 88 -18.49 -0.29 -9.65
CA PRO A 88 -19.03 -1.50 -10.25
C PRO A 88 -20.38 -1.90 -9.64
N ALA A 89 -21.31 -2.35 -10.48
CA ALA A 89 -22.62 -2.79 -10.01
C ALA A 89 -22.48 -3.89 -8.94
N GLY A 90 -23.23 -3.74 -7.84
CA GLY A 90 -23.27 -4.71 -6.74
C GLY A 90 -22.08 -4.67 -5.78
N ILE A 91 -21.06 -3.81 -6.01
CA ILE A 91 -19.89 -3.74 -5.12
C ILE A 91 -20.26 -3.35 -3.69
N GLU A 92 -21.20 -2.41 -3.52
CA GLU A 92 -21.67 -1.98 -2.21
C GLU A 92 -22.39 -3.11 -1.45
N THR A 93 -23.08 -3.99 -2.16
CA THR A 93 -23.82 -5.11 -1.56
C THR A 93 -22.99 -6.38 -1.43
N LEU A 94 -21.73 -6.38 -1.90
CA LEU A 94 -20.84 -7.54 -1.83
C LEU A 94 -20.28 -7.68 -0.41
N THR A 95 -20.97 -8.47 0.42
CA THR A 95 -20.61 -8.67 1.85
C THR A 95 -19.88 -9.98 2.13
N ASN A 96 -19.96 -10.96 1.23
CA ASN A 96 -19.26 -12.24 1.35
C ASN A 96 -18.70 -12.67 0.00
N LEU A 97 -17.52 -13.27 0.01
CA LEU A 97 -16.89 -13.83 -1.18
C LEU A 97 -16.09 -15.08 -0.82
N GLY A 98 -16.45 -16.24 -1.37
CA GLY A 98 -15.75 -17.49 -1.08
C GLY A 98 -15.86 -17.94 0.37
N GLY A 99 -16.96 -17.60 1.05
CA GLY A 99 -17.23 -17.97 2.44
C GLY A 99 -16.66 -16.99 3.46
N VAL A 100 -15.84 -16.02 3.06
CA VAL A 100 -15.29 -15.00 3.97
C VAL A 100 -16.03 -13.66 3.83
N PRO A 101 -16.18 -12.89 4.92
CA PRO A 101 -16.65 -11.50 4.84
C PRO A 101 -15.75 -10.65 3.95
N VAL A 102 -16.35 -9.73 3.20
CA VAL A 102 -15.60 -8.74 2.40
C VAL A 102 -15.45 -7.46 3.20
N GLU A 103 -14.21 -7.07 3.49
CA GLU A 103 -13.93 -5.81 4.17
C GLU A 103 -14.00 -4.61 3.21
N ARG A 104 -14.43 -3.46 3.72
CA ARG A 104 -14.31 -2.18 3.02
C ARG A 104 -13.08 -1.45 3.53
N ARG A 105 -12.17 -1.06 2.65
CA ARG A 105 -10.93 -0.35 3.03
C ARG A 105 -10.84 1.00 2.34
N SER A 106 -10.53 2.04 3.11
CA SER A 106 -10.22 3.35 2.55
C SER A 106 -8.71 3.57 2.58
N TYR A 107 -8.15 3.96 1.44
CA TYR A 107 -6.75 4.34 1.31
C TYR A 107 -6.68 5.84 1.09
N GLY A 108 -6.73 6.61 2.17
CA GLY A 108 -6.67 8.05 2.15
C GLY A 108 -6.62 8.58 3.58
N ARG A 109 -6.52 9.89 3.75
CA ARG A 109 -6.71 10.47 5.08
C ARG A 109 -8.17 10.30 5.47
N GLU A 110 -8.45 9.44 6.44
CA GLU A 110 -9.74 9.43 7.10
C GLU A 110 -9.95 10.82 7.71
N ARG A 111 -11.05 11.48 7.37
CA ARG A 111 -11.49 12.69 8.09
C ARG A 111 -11.87 12.26 9.52
N GLY A 112 -10.89 12.19 10.42
CA GLY A 112 -11.14 12.13 11.86
C GLY A 112 -10.69 10.89 12.65
N THR A 113 -9.72 10.09 12.20
CA THR A 113 -9.24 8.96 13.03
C THR A 113 -7.77 9.11 13.40
N THR A 114 -7.51 9.02 14.70
CA THR A 114 -6.20 8.98 15.34
C THR A 114 -5.28 7.93 14.71
N PRO A 115 -3.94 8.10 14.76
CA PRO A 115 -3.02 7.15 14.16
C PRO A 115 -3.24 5.76 14.75
N ARG A 116 -3.68 4.81 13.91
CA ARG A 116 -3.70 3.40 14.26
C ARG A 116 -2.25 2.99 14.49
N ALA A 117 -1.91 2.68 15.75
CA ALA A 117 -0.61 2.19 16.14
C ALA A 117 -0.17 1.09 15.17
N SER A 118 0.92 1.35 14.46
CA SER A 118 1.71 0.33 13.80
C SER A 118 1.92 -0.80 14.80
N LYS A 119 1.53 -2.03 14.44
CA LYS A 119 1.97 -3.22 15.18
C LYS A 119 3.50 -3.23 15.11
N GLU A 120 4.13 -2.71 16.16
CA GLU A 120 5.54 -2.89 16.44
C GLU A 120 5.80 -4.40 16.50
N LEU A 121 6.69 -4.86 15.63
CA LEU A 121 7.38 -6.13 15.83
C LEU A 121 8.10 -6.07 17.19
N PRO A 122 8.12 -7.16 17.97
CA PRO A 122 8.72 -7.13 19.29
C PRO A 122 10.22 -6.81 19.20
N PRO A 123 10.78 -6.05 20.16
CA PRO A 123 12.20 -5.74 20.18
C PRO A 123 13.00 -7.02 20.39
N THR A 124 13.89 -7.33 19.45
CA THR A 124 14.94 -8.34 19.65
C THR A 124 15.89 -7.84 20.73
N THR A 125 15.95 -8.59 21.82
CA THR A 125 16.80 -8.37 22.99
C THR A 125 18.29 -8.39 22.63
N GLU A 126 19.03 -7.48 23.26
CA GLU A 126 20.49 -7.30 23.20
C GLU A 126 21.28 -8.51 23.71
N THR A 127 22.41 -8.82 23.06
CA THR A 127 23.74 -9.16 23.66
C THR A 127 24.73 -9.27 22.48
N GLU A 128 25.96 -8.73 22.41
CA GLU A 128 26.95 -8.26 23.38
C GLU A 128 27.87 -7.17 22.77
N ARG A 129 28.45 -6.40 23.70
CA ARG A 129 29.54 -5.41 23.54
C ARG A 129 30.75 -5.94 22.75
N GLY A 130 31.36 -5.05 21.94
CA GLY A 130 32.70 -5.24 21.41
C GLY A 130 33.24 -4.04 20.62
N GLN A 131 33.69 -3.01 21.34
CA GLN A 131 34.79 -2.07 21.03
C GLN A 131 34.94 -1.44 19.62
N GLU A 132 34.85 -0.10 19.58
CA GLU A 132 35.41 0.76 18.52
C GLU A 132 36.92 0.53 18.33
N PRO A 133 37.46 0.94 17.17
CA PRO A 133 38.27 2.15 17.22
C PRO A 133 37.97 3.18 16.13
N GLN A 134 38.04 4.43 16.57
CA GLN A 134 38.19 5.65 15.78
C GLN A 134 39.37 5.54 14.79
N GLU A 135 39.13 5.85 13.52
CA GLU A 135 40.20 6.36 12.64
C GLU A 135 39.80 7.70 12.02
N ARG A 136 40.53 8.72 12.48
CA ARG A 136 40.61 10.06 11.93
C ARG A 136 41.11 10.01 10.50
N TRP A 137 40.33 10.51 9.55
CA TRP A 137 40.89 10.99 8.29
C TRP A 137 41.08 12.50 8.38
N ARG A 138 42.34 12.90 8.49
CA ARG A 138 42.78 14.28 8.30
C ARG A 138 42.89 14.55 6.79
N ASP A 139 42.39 15.73 6.46
CA ASP A 139 42.78 16.61 5.37
C ASP A 139 44.26 16.51 5.00
N ASP A 140 44.53 16.26 3.72
CA ASP A 140 45.77 16.62 3.03
C ASP A 140 45.40 17.17 1.65
N GLY A 141 45.01 18.44 1.61
CA GLY A 141 44.94 19.20 0.38
C GLY A 141 46.26 19.19 -0.40
N ARG A 142 46.16 19.07 -1.73
CA ARG A 142 47.05 19.73 -2.69
C ARG A 142 46.49 19.71 -4.11
N ASP A 143 46.02 20.89 -4.51
CA ASP A 143 46.23 21.60 -5.78
C ASP A 143 46.63 20.81 -7.03
N GLY A 144 45.85 21.01 -8.10
CA GLY A 144 46.18 20.59 -9.46
C GLY A 144 45.36 21.36 -10.51
N LEU A 145 45.83 22.56 -10.82
CA LEU A 145 45.51 23.49 -11.91
C LEU A 145 44.62 22.99 -13.08
N ALA A 146 43.62 23.80 -13.44
CA ALA A 146 43.14 23.94 -14.81
C ALA A 146 43.02 25.43 -15.18
N ARG A 147 43.85 25.85 -16.15
CA ARG A 147 43.60 26.96 -17.07
C ARG A 147 43.78 26.42 -18.48
#